data_AF-A0A962NYH9-F1
#
_entry.id   AF-A0A962NYH9-F1
#
_cell.length_a   1.000
_cell.length_b   1.000
_cell.length_c   1.000
_cell.angle_alpha   90.00
_cell.angle_beta   90.00
_cell.angle_gamma   90.00
#
_symmetry.space_group_name_H-M   'P 1'
#
loop_
_entity.id
_entity.type
_entity.pdbx_description
1 polymer ?
#
loop_
_entity_poly.entity_id
_entity_poly.type
_entity_poly.pdbx_seq_one_letter_code
_entity_poly.pdbx_strand_id
1 'polypeptide(L)' 'VFELANQQTGKNLPQQIMPQIQLVSPKITRKLTTQWFAERVDGRYQRCMTRQK' A
#
# COMPACT_ATOMS: atom_id res chain seq x y z
N VAL A 1 -0.74 15.81 8.83
CA VAL A 1 0.02 16.30 7.65
C VAL A 1 -0.91 16.65 6.49
N PHE A 2 -1.84 15.76 6.08
CA PHE A 2 -2.74 16.02 4.96
C PHE A 2 -3.88 17.03 5.23
N GLU A 3 -4.42 17.06 6.45
CA GLU A 3 -5.47 18.04 6.82
C GLU A 3 -4.97 19.48 6.73
N LEU A 4 -3.72 19.72 7.10
CA LEU A 4 -3.10 21.05 7.02
C LEU A 4 -3.00 21.54 5.57
N ALA A 5 -2.69 20.64 4.63
CA ALA A 5 -2.62 20.93 3.20
C ALA A 5 -3.99 21.20 2.58
N ASN A 6 -5.03 20.49 3.02
CA ASN A 6 -6.42 20.72 2.60
C ASN A 6 -6.97 22.05 3.15
N GLN A 7 -6.63 22.41 4.40
CA GLN A 7 -7.01 23.68 5.02
C GLN A 7 -6.36 24.89 4.32
N GLN A 8 -5.08 24.80 3.96
CA GLN A 8 -4.36 25.88 3.26
C GLN A 8 -4.89 26.14 1.84
N THR A 9 -5.40 25.11 1.17
CA THR A 9 -5.89 25.21 -0.23
C THR A 9 -7.41 25.34 -0.31
N GLY A 10 -8.13 25.19 0.80
CA GLY A 10 -9.59 25.28 0.89
C GLY A 10 -10.34 24.20 0.11
N LYS A 11 -9.64 23.15 -0.37
CA LYS A 11 -10.18 22.07 -1.20
C LYS A 11 -9.56 20.74 -0.79
N ASN A 12 -10.31 19.65 -0.92
CA ASN A 12 -9.77 18.30 -0.76
C ASN A 12 -8.84 18.00 -1.94
N LEU A 13 -7.54 17.95 -1.68
CA LEU A 13 -6.55 17.61 -2.70
C LEU A 13 -6.67 16.12 -3.06
N PRO A 14 -6.56 15.76 -4.35
CA PRO A 14 -6.53 14.36 -4.75
C PRO A 14 -5.30 13.67 -4.13
N GLN A 15 -5.55 12.63 -3.35
CA GLN A 15 -4.48 11.86 -2.71
C GLN A 15 -4.19 10.60 -3.51
N GLN A 16 -2.92 10.21 -3.53
CA GLN A 16 -2.54 8.94 -4.10
C GLN A 16 -2.96 7.82 -3.12
N ILE A 17 -4.02 7.11 -3.48
CA ILE A 17 -4.50 5.93 -2.74
C ILE A 17 -3.95 4.67 -3.38
N MET A 18 -3.76 3.64 -2.56
CA MET A 18 -3.45 2.32 -3.09
C MET A 18 -4.67 1.76 -3.86
N PRO A 19 -4.48 1.22 -5.07
CA PRO A 19 -5.58 0.67 -5.83
C PRO A 19 -6.16 -0.57 -5.15
N GLN A 20 -7.48 -0.71 -5.19
CA GLN A 20 -8.21 -1.83 -4.61
C GLN A 20 -8.47 -2.89 -5.70
N ILE A 21 -7.41 -3.60 -6.11
CA ILE A 21 -7.52 -4.65 -7.13
C ILE A 21 -7.56 -6.01 -6.45
N GLN A 22 -8.43 -6.90 -6.93
CA GLN A 22 -8.42 -8.30 -6.54
C GLN A 22 -7.31 -9.03 -7.30
N LEU A 23 -6.48 -9.75 -6.58
CA LEU A 23 -5.42 -10.56 -7.17
C LEU A 23 -5.99 -11.88 -7.67
N VAL A 24 -5.85 -12.15 -8.96
CA VAL A 24 -6.30 -13.39 -9.61
C VAL A 24 -5.08 -14.13 -10.15
N SER A 25 -4.89 -15.37 -9.70
CA SER A 25 -3.83 -16.25 -10.20
C SER A 25 -4.23 -17.71 -9.97
N PRO A 26 -3.82 -18.65 -10.83
CA PRO A 26 -4.07 -20.08 -10.64
C PRO A 26 -3.54 -20.65 -9.30
N LYS A 27 -2.57 -19.96 -8.67
CA LYS A 27 -1.95 -20.37 -7.40
C LYS A 27 -2.59 -19.70 -6.17
N ILE A 28 -3.52 -18.76 -6.37
CA ILE A 28 -4.15 -18.01 -5.28
C ILE A 28 -5.49 -18.70 -4.96
N THR A 29 -5.56 -19.32 -3.79
CA THR A 29 -6.76 -20.05 -3.33
C THR A 29 -7.71 -19.19 -2.48
N ARG A 30 -7.33 -17.95 -2.14
CA ARG A 30 -8.08 -17.04 -1.27
C ARG A 30 -8.25 -15.68 -1.93
N LYS A 31 -9.27 -14.90 -1.53
CA LYS A 31 -9.45 -13.52 -2.02
C LYS A 31 -8.37 -12.63 -1.42
N LEU A 32 -7.39 -12.25 -2.23
CA LEU A 32 -6.30 -11.36 -1.83
C LEU A 32 -6.44 -10.00 -2.53
N THR A 33 -6.07 -8.94 -1.82
CA THR A 33 -6.11 -7.55 -2.30
C THR A 33 -4.71 -7.06 -2.67
N THR A 34 -4.61 -5.99 -3.44
CA THR A 34 -3.34 -5.30 -3.70
C THR A 34 -2.62 -4.90 -2.40
N GLN A 35 -3.38 -4.50 -1.38
CA GLN A 35 -2.86 -4.21 -0.04
C GLN A 35 -2.07 -5.38 0.52
N TRP A 36 -2.66 -6.57 0.49
CA TRP A 36 -2.03 -7.77 1.01
C TRP A 36 -0.68 -8.06 0.32
N PHE A 37 -0.61 -7.84 -0.99
CA PHE A 37 0.63 -8.05 -1.74
C PHE A 37 1.69 -7.01 -1.38
N ALA A 38 1.31 -5.73 -1.32
CA ALA A 38 2.21 -4.64 -0.94
C ALA A 38 2.83 -4.86 0.44
N GLU A 39 2.02 -5.18 1.45
CA GLU A 39 2.47 -5.46 2.82
C GLU A 39 3.42 -6.67 2.87
N ARG A 40 3.12 -7.73 2.11
CA ARG A 40 3.95 -8.95 2.09
C ARG A 40 5.33 -8.71 1.46
N VAL A 41 5.37 -7.94 0.38
CA VAL A 41 6.62 -7.57 -0.31
C VAL A 41 7.46 -6.66 0.58
N ASP A 42 6.86 -5.61 1.15
CA ASP A 42 7.55 -4.70 2.06
C ASP A 42 8.08 -5.45 3.29
N GLY A 43 7.26 -6.29 3.93
CA GLY A 43 7.72 -7.10 5.06
C GLY A 43 8.89 -8.04 4.70
N ARG A 44 8.98 -8.54 3.46
CA ARG A 44 10.17 -9.29 3.00
C ARG A 44 11.37 -8.37 2.83
N TYR A 45 11.18 -7.20 2.22
CA TYR A 45 12.22 -6.19 2.05
C TYR A 45 12.80 -5.74 3.39
N GLN A 46 11.97 -5.35 4.35
CA GLN A 46 12.40 -4.94 5.69
C GLN A 46 13.21 -6.02 6.41
N ARG A 47 12.78 -7.30 6.32
CA ARG A 47 13.55 -8.43 6.86
C ARG A 47 14.91 -8.59 6.20
N CYS A 48 15.00 -8.40 4.87
CA CYS A 48 16.28 -8.43 4.17
C CYS A 48 17.19 -7.29 4.64
N MET A 49 16.67 -6.06 4.71
CA MET A 49 17.43 -4.90 5.19
C MET A 49 17.91 -5.06 6.62
N THR A 50 17.09 -5.67 7.48
CA THR A 50 17.45 -5.94 8.88
C THR A 50 18.59 -6.95 9.00
N ARG A 51 18.66 -7.95 8.11
CA ARG A 51 19.75 -8.94 8.09
C ARG A 51 21.08 -8.41 7.56
N GLN A 52 21.06 -7.30 6.82
CA GLN A 52 22.27 -6.67 6.27
C GLN A 52 22.99 -5.79 7.30
N LYS A 53 22.32 -5.41 8.39
CA LYS A 53 22.91 -4.74 9.55
C LYS A 53 23.58 -5.76 10.46
#